data_AF-A0A127Q1W0-F1
#
_entry.id   AF-A0A127Q1W0-F1
#
_cell.length_a   1.000
_cell.length_b   1.000
_cell.length_c   1.000
_cell.angle_alpha   90.00
_cell.angle_beta   90.00
_cell.angle_gamma   90.00
#
_symmetry.space_group_name_H-M   'P 1'
#
loop_
_entity.id
_entity.type
_entity.pdbx_description
1 polymer ?
#
loop_
_entity_poly.entity_id
_entity_poly.type
_entity_poly.pdbx_seq_one_letter_code
_entity_poly.pdbx_strand_id
1 'polypeptide(L)'
;MCQSTVRQLGATSQKIELCVSQGNFAHDVYVLKIDGNDVLKGIDDETTKGIFATHQGEKISLTCAPQLEEPTQVTAEKIDAVQKLMPALSADEARKTAISLDAVEIGRLCTAQRGDNSLLDVRVVFN
;
A
#
# COMPACT_ATOMS: atom_id res chain seq x y z
N MET A 1 -9.90 10.15 -3.54
CA MET A 1 -9.18 11.09 -2.64
C MET A 1 -7.82 11.42 -3.27
N CYS A 2 -7.31 12.65 -3.14
CA CYS A 2 -5.95 12.97 -3.56
C CYS A 2 -5.16 13.57 -2.40
N GLN A 3 -3.92 13.13 -2.22
CA GLN A 3 -2.94 13.70 -1.31
C GLN A 3 -1.88 14.42 -2.14
N SER A 4 -1.47 15.61 -1.73
CA SER A 4 -0.52 16.42 -2.50
C SER A 4 0.60 16.98 -1.64
N THR A 5 1.78 17.10 -2.21
CA THR A 5 2.91 17.82 -1.62
C THR A 5 3.66 18.58 -2.70
N VAL A 6 4.53 19.50 -2.29
CA VAL A 6 5.42 20.22 -3.21
C VAL A 6 6.85 19.77 -2.93
N ARG A 7 7.60 19.49 -3.99
CA ARG A 7 9.01 19.07 -3.91
C ARG A 7 9.87 19.84 -4.88
N GLN A 8 11.08 20.16 -4.44
CA GLN A 8 12.10 20.70 -5.31
C GLN A 8 12.73 19.55 -6.11
N LEU A 9 12.62 19.59 -7.44
CA LEU A 9 13.24 18.63 -8.35
C LEU A 9 14.15 19.39 -9.30
N GLY A 10 15.46 19.27 -9.06
CA GLY A 10 16.45 20.13 -9.68
C GLY A 10 16.25 21.61 -9.29
N ALA A 11 16.11 22.49 -10.28
CA ALA A 11 15.93 23.93 -10.07
C ALA A 11 14.46 24.35 -9.94
N THR A 12 13.51 23.43 -10.15
CA THR A 12 12.07 23.74 -10.22
C THR A 12 11.32 23.12 -9.06
N SER A 13 10.34 23.87 -8.54
CA SER A 13 9.37 23.35 -7.60
C SER A 13 8.23 22.67 -8.37
N GLN A 14 7.94 21.41 -8.05
CA GLN A 14 6.90 20.62 -8.70
C GLN A 14 5.86 20.16 -7.68
N LYS A 15 4.59 20.19 -8.08
CA LYS A 15 3.48 19.64 -7.31
C LYS A 15 3.38 18.15 -7.57
N ILE A 16 3.50 17.35 -6.52
CA ILE A 16 3.37 15.89 -6.57
C ILE A 16 2.05 15.51 -5.93
N GLU A 17 1.24 14.70 -6.61
CA GLU A 17 -0.07 14.29 -6.11
C GLU A 17 -0.25 12.78 -6.27
N LEU A 18 -0.78 12.12 -5.25
CA LEU A 18 -1.25 10.75 -5.35
C LEU A 18 -2.78 10.75 -5.20
N CYS A 19 -3.47 10.38 -6.27
CA CYS A 19 -4.91 10.22 -6.29
C CYS A 19 -5.28 8.74 -6.24
N VAL A 20 -6.17 8.39 -5.30
CA VAL A 20 -6.71 7.05 -5.15
C VAL A 20 -8.22 7.09 -5.37
N SER A 21 -8.72 6.21 -6.23
CA SER A 21 -10.15 6.01 -6.45
C SER A 21 -10.49 4.55 -6.24
N GLN A 22 -11.49 4.29 -5.39
CA GLN A 22 -12.00 2.95 -5.19
C GLN A 22 -12.62 2.42 -6.48
N GLY A 23 -12.18 1.23 -6.89
CA GLY A 23 -12.72 0.55 -8.07
C GLY A 23 -14.04 -0.16 -7.73
N ASN A 24 -15.01 -0.11 -8.65
CA ASN A 24 -16.32 -0.77 -8.45
C ASN A 24 -16.25 -2.31 -8.35
N PHE A 25 -15.11 -2.94 -8.61
CA PHE A 25 -14.97 -4.41 -8.71
C PHE A 25 -13.63 -4.95 -8.17
N ALA A 26 -13.21 -4.48 -6.99
CA ALA A 26 -12.19 -5.08 -6.10
C ALA A 26 -10.75 -4.56 -6.14
N HIS A 27 -10.41 -3.58 -6.99
CA HIS A 27 -9.06 -3.02 -7.00
C HIS A 27 -9.09 -1.48 -6.99
N ASP A 28 -8.42 -0.89 -6.01
CA ASP A 28 -8.22 0.55 -5.93
C ASP A 28 -7.26 1.01 -7.02
N VAL A 29 -7.58 2.13 -7.67
CA VAL A 29 -6.74 2.73 -8.72
C VAL A 29 -5.93 3.87 -8.12
N TYR A 30 -4.61 3.80 -8.30
CA TYR A 30 -3.64 4.79 -7.85
C TYR A 30 -3.09 5.54 -9.06
N VAL A 31 -3.10 6.87 -9.00
CA VAL A 31 -2.57 7.75 -10.03
C VAL A 31 -1.61 8.73 -9.38
N LEU A 32 -0.33 8.63 -9.72
CA LEU A 32 0.69 9.61 -9.35
C LEU A 32 0.75 10.69 -10.44
N LYS A 33 0.61 11.94 -10.01
CA LYS A 33 0.68 13.11 -10.88
C LYS A 33 1.86 14.00 -10.51
N ILE A 34 2.50 14.57 -11.53
CA ILE A 34 3.53 15.60 -11.39
C ILE A 34 3.08 16.81 -12.21
N ASP A 35 2.91 17.95 -11.54
CA ASP A 35 2.36 19.19 -12.11
C ASP A 35 1.04 18.97 -12.87
N GLY A 36 0.17 18.11 -12.31
CA GLY A 36 -1.14 17.78 -12.88
C GLY A 36 -1.13 16.71 -13.97
N ASN A 37 0.03 16.28 -14.47
CA ASN A 37 0.15 15.24 -15.49
C ASN A 37 0.22 13.86 -14.85
N ASP A 38 -0.54 12.89 -15.37
CA ASP A 38 -0.49 11.50 -14.92
C ASP A 38 0.86 10.87 -15.35
N VAL A 39 1.69 10.51 -14.37
CA VAL A 39 3.03 9.94 -14.60
C VAL A 39 3.03 8.43 -14.38
N LEU A 40 2.30 7.97 -13.37
CA LEU A 40 2.13 6.55 -13.08
C LEU A 40 0.66 6.27 -12.76
N LYS A 41 0.18 5.13 -13.25
CA LYS A 41 -1.14 4.60 -12.94
C LYS A 41 -1.05 3.09 -12.77
N GLY A 42 -1.66 2.59 -11.71
CA GLY A 42 -1.77 1.16 -11.47
C GLY A 42 -2.83 0.86 -10.42
N ILE A 43 -3.06 -0.42 -10.19
CA ILE A 43 -3.97 -0.89 -9.15
C ILE A 43 -3.23 -1.30 -7.87
N ASP A 44 -3.97 -1.52 -6.79
CA ASP A 44 -3.48 -2.03 -5.51
C ASP A 44 -2.50 -3.22 -5.64
N ASP A 45 -2.83 -4.26 -6.42
CA ASP A 45 -1.98 -5.44 -6.62
C ASP A 45 -0.63 -5.12 -7.28
N GLU A 46 -0.66 -4.21 -8.24
CA GLU A 46 0.54 -3.77 -8.98
C GLU A 46 1.39 -2.86 -8.10
N THR A 47 0.76 -1.88 -7.44
CA THR A 47 1.44 -0.92 -6.57
C THR A 47 1.98 -1.56 -5.30
N THR A 48 1.41 -2.69 -4.84
CA THR A 48 1.99 -3.48 -3.73
C THR A 48 3.38 -3.98 -4.06
N LYS A 49 3.59 -4.44 -5.30
CA LYS A 49 4.88 -4.92 -5.80
C LYS A 49 5.82 -3.78 -6.21
N GLY A 50 5.23 -2.62 -6.47
CA GLY A 50 5.90 -1.44 -7.00
C GLY A 50 5.75 -1.38 -8.52
N ILE A 51 5.31 -0.22 -9.02
CA ILE A 51 5.27 0.10 -10.44
C ILE A 51 6.30 1.18 -10.78
N PHE A 52 6.73 1.25 -12.03
CA PHE A 52 7.68 2.25 -12.47
C PHE A 52 7.42 2.73 -13.89
N ALA A 53 7.83 3.96 -14.16
CA ALA A 53 7.78 4.58 -15.48
C ALA A 53 8.99 5.49 -15.65
N THR A 54 9.30 5.84 -16.89
CA THR A 54 10.29 6.88 -17.18
C THR A 54 9.58 8.20 -17.40
N HIS A 55 9.98 9.22 -16.65
CA HIS A 55 9.47 10.58 -16.79
C HIS A 55 10.65 11.54 -16.89
N GLN A 56 10.72 12.32 -17.96
CA GLN A 56 11.84 13.24 -18.23
C GLN A 56 13.22 12.56 -18.19
N GLY A 57 13.29 11.29 -18.63
CA GLY A 57 14.54 10.51 -18.65
C GLY A 57 14.91 9.84 -17.33
N GLU A 58 14.18 10.09 -16.25
CA GLU A 58 14.43 9.48 -14.93
C GLU A 58 13.37 8.43 -14.60
N LYS A 59 13.78 7.39 -13.86
CA LYS A 59 12.86 6.37 -13.35
C LYS A 59 12.07 6.95 -12.17
N ILE A 60 10.75 6.91 -12.29
CA ILE A 60 9.81 7.15 -11.20
C ILE A 60 9.26 5.82 -10.76
N SER A 61 9.18 5.59 -9.45
CA SER A 61 8.51 4.43 -8.87
C SER A 61 7.38 4.84 -7.93
N LEU A 62 6.38 3.98 -7.80
CA LEU A 62 5.32 4.07 -6.80
C LEU A 62 5.14 2.69 -6.17
N THR A 63 5.23 2.63 -4.85
CA THR A 63 4.90 1.44 -4.06
C THR A 63 3.87 1.80 -3.00
N CYS A 64 2.79 1.02 -2.90
CA CYS A 64 1.74 1.18 -1.91
C CYS A 64 1.58 -0.11 -1.11
N ALA A 65 2.23 -0.17 0.06
CA ALA A 65 2.20 -1.35 0.91
C ALA A 65 0.94 -1.36 1.79
N PRO A 66 0.25 -2.51 1.92
CA PRO A 66 -0.88 -2.63 2.83
C PRO A 66 -0.47 -2.35 4.27
N GLN A 67 -1.37 -1.74 5.03
CA GLN A 67 -1.26 -1.54 6.46
C GLN A 67 -2.34 -2.40 7.10
N LEU A 68 -1.91 -3.45 7.80
CA LEU A 68 -2.81 -4.40 8.44
C LEU A 68 -2.96 -4.04 9.92
N GLU A 69 -4.19 -4.11 10.41
CA GLU A 69 -4.50 -4.11 11.84
C GLU A 69 -4.85 -5.52 12.27
N GLU A 70 -4.06 -6.06 13.19
CA GLU A 70 -4.31 -7.37 13.79
C GLU A 70 -5.31 -7.24 14.95
N PRO A 71 -6.28 -8.15 15.06
CA PRO A 71 -7.14 -8.18 16.22
C PRO A 71 -6.33 -8.55 17.47
N THR A 72 -6.62 -7.88 18.59
CA THR A 72 -5.94 -8.16 19.87
C THR A 72 -6.27 -9.54 20.43
N GLN A 73 -7.42 -10.11 20.03
CA GLN A 73 -7.91 -11.42 20.46
C GLN A 73 -8.60 -12.15 19.30
N VAL A 74 -8.46 -13.47 19.30
CA VAL A 74 -9.17 -14.39 18.41
C VAL A 74 -9.82 -15.48 19.26
N THR A 75 -10.92 -16.05 18.78
CA THR A 75 -11.67 -17.04 19.55
C THR A 75 -10.93 -18.39 19.61
N ALA A 76 -11.20 -19.18 20.66
CA ALA A 76 -10.61 -20.51 20.81
C ALA A 76 -10.95 -21.42 19.63
N GLU A 77 -12.16 -21.32 19.09
CA GLU A 77 -12.61 -22.12 17.93
C GLU A 77 -11.74 -21.85 16.70
N LYS A 78 -11.28 -20.60 16.52
CA LYS A 78 -10.40 -20.21 15.40
C LYS A 78 -9.00 -20.80 15.58
N ILE A 79 -8.47 -20.74 16.80
CA ILE A 79 -7.15 -21.32 17.13
C ILE A 79 -7.19 -22.83 16.89
N ASP A 80 -8.25 -23.49 17.36
CA ASP A 80 -8.47 -24.93 17.14
C ASP A 80 -8.60 -25.26 15.65
N ALA A 81 -9.30 -24.42 14.86
CA ALA A 81 -9.41 -24.61 13.42
C ALA A 81 -8.05 -24.51 12.73
N VAL A 82 -7.23 -23.53 13.08
CA VAL A 82 -5.86 -23.40 12.58
C VAL A 82 -5.02 -24.61 12.96
N GLN A 83 -5.09 -25.07 14.22
CA GLN A 83 -4.30 -26.22 14.67
C GLN A 83 -4.75 -27.53 14.01
N LYS A 84 -6.03 -27.68 13.69
CA LYS A 84 -6.53 -28.82 12.89
C LYS A 84 -6.04 -28.78 11.43
N LEU A 85 -5.98 -27.58 10.83
CA LEU A 85 -5.48 -27.40 9.45
C LEU A 85 -3.95 -27.53 9.37
N MET A 86 -3.26 -27.09 10.41
CA MET A 86 -1.80 -27.03 10.50
C MET A 86 -1.33 -27.73 11.80
N PRO A 87 -1.44 -29.07 11.89
CA PRO A 87 -1.18 -29.82 13.12
C PRO A 87 0.29 -29.81 13.58
N ALA A 88 1.20 -29.35 12.72
CA ALA A 88 2.61 -29.15 13.08
C ALA A 88 2.84 -27.89 13.94
N LEU A 89 1.88 -26.96 13.99
CA LEU A 89 1.99 -25.75 14.79
C LEU A 89 1.76 -26.03 16.28
N SER A 90 2.59 -25.44 17.12
CA SER A 90 2.31 -25.31 18.55
C SER A 90 1.05 -24.44 18.78
N ALA A 91 0.47 -24.51 19.99
CA ALA A 91 -0.72 -23.71 20.33
C ALA A 91 -0.46 -22.19 20.19
N ASP A 92 0.74 -21.73 20.57
CA ASP A 92 1.13 -20.32 20.43
C ASP A 92 1.29 -19.90 18.97
N GLU A 93 1.84 -20.77 18.11
CA GLU A 93 1.93 -20.50 16.67
C GLU A 93 0.55 -20.51 16.03
N ALA A 94 -0.32 -21.47 16.38
CA ALA A 94 -1.69 -21.51 15.90
C ALA A 94 -2.47 -20.25 16.30
N ARG A 95 -2.27 -19.73 17.52
CA ARG A 95 -2.84 -18.46 17.95
C ARG A 95 -2.34 -17.28 17.11
N LYS A 96 -1.03 -17.17 16.89
CA LYS A 96 -0.44 -16.09 16.07
C LYS A 96 -0.93 -16.15 14.63
N THR A 97 -1.01 -17.35 14.04
CA THR A 97 -1.57 -17.55 12.71
C THR A 97 -3.05 -17.17 12.66
N ALA A 98 -3.85 -17.56 13.65
CA ALA A 98 -5.26 -17.16 13.73
C ALA A 98 -5.44 -15.63 13.79
N ILE A 99 -4.59 -14.92 14.55
CA ILE A 99 -4.57 -13.45 14.60
C ILE A 99 -4.23 -12.86 13.22
N SER A 100 -3.18 -13.36 12.58
CA SER A 100 -2.72 -12.87 11.28
C SER A 100 -3.76 -13.09 10.17
N LEU A 101 -4.50 -14.21 10.22
CA LEU A 101 -5.57 -14.51 9.25
C LEU A 101 -6.78 -13.58 9.38
N ASP A 102 -7.00 -13.01 10.56
CA ASP A 102 -8.09 -12.06 10.83
C ASP A 102 -7.62 -10.61 10.82
N ALA A 103 -6.36 -10.36 10.41
CA ALA A 103 -5.87 -9.03 10.18
C ALA A 103 -6.68 -8.35 9.06
N VAL A 104 -7.09 -7.11 9.28
CA VAL A 104 -7.84 -6.33 8.30
C VAL A 104 -6.96 -5.23 7.73
N GLU A 105 -7.06 -4.97 6.43
CA GLU A 105 -6.36 -3.86 5.82
C GLU A 105 -7.07 -2.54 6.16
N ILE A 106 -6.40 -1.66 6.88
CA ILE A 106 -6.92 -0.36 7.33
C ILE A 106 -6.48 0.80 6.43
N GLY A 107 -5.66 0.51 5.44
CA GLY A 107 -5.12 1.50 4.51
C GLY A 107 -3.80 1.05 3.90
N ARG A 108 -3.12 1.99 3.23
CA ARG A 108 -1.82 1.76 2.59
C ARG A 108 -0.83 2.87 2.85
N LEU A 109 0.43 2.50 2.99
CA LEU A 109 1.54 3.43 2.99
C LEU A 109 2.11 3.50 1.56
N CYS A 110 1.93 4.64 0.92
CA CYS A 110 2.36 4.87 -0.45
C CYS A 110 3.59 5.76 -0.50
N THR A 111 4.65 5.26 -1.14
CA THR A 111 5.89 5.98 -1.38
C THR A 111 6.13 6.13 -2.87
N ALA A 112 6.47 7.35 -3.30
CA ALA A 112 6.88 7.63 -4.67
C ALA A 112 8.31 8.16 -4.68
N GLN A 113 9.13 7.68 -5.62
CA GLN A 113 10.54 8.04 -5.73
C GLN A 113 10.91 8.40 -7.17
N ARG A 114 11.96 9.20 -7.32
CA ARG A 114 12.63 9.51 -8.58
C ARG A 114 14.11 9.21 -8.40
N GLY A 115 14.59 8.11 -8.97
CA GLY A 115 15.88 7.54 -8.58
C GLY A 115 15.93 7.34 -7.06
N ASP A 116 16.93 7.93 -6.40
CA ASP A 116 17.09 7.85 -4.94
C ASP A 116 16.33 8.95 -4.17
N ASN A 117 15.66 9.87 -4.86
CA ASN A 117 14.96 10.99 -4.22
C ASN A 117 13.50 10.64 -3.90
N SER A 118 13.11 10.81 -2.63
CA SER A 118 11.70 10.68 -2.22
C SER A 118 10.86 11.85 -2.72
N LEU A 119 9.82 11.54 -3.48
CA LEU A 119 8.85 12.51 -3.98
C LEU A 119 7.68 12.69 -3.01
N LEU A 120 7.19 11.58 -2.47
CA LEU A 120 5.97 11.55 -1.67
C LEU A 120 5.97 10.33 -0.75
N ASP A 121 5.47 10.53 0.46
CA ASP A 121 5.23 9.49 1.46
C ASP A 121 3.91 9.84 2.13
N VAL A 122 2.87 9.04 1.88
CA VAL A 122 1.50 9.31 2.35
C VAL A 122 0.82 8.04 2.83
N ARG A 123 0.01 8.19 3.87
CA ARG A 123 -0.92 7.17 4.30
C ARG A 123 -2.28 7.38 3.64
N VAL A 124 -2.72 6.40 2.86
CA VAL A 124 -4.08 6.26 2.37
C VAL A 124 -4.84 5.47 3.42
N VAL A 125 -5.94 6.02 3.95
CA VAL A 125 -6.76 5.33 4.95
C VAL A 125 -8.06 4.89 4.28
N PHE A 126 -8.47 3.65 4.53
CA PHE A 126 -9.75 3.13 4.10
C PHE A 126 -10.74 3.33 5.26
N ASN A 127 -11.75 4.19 5.04
CA ASN A 127 -12.81 4.48 6.00
C ASN A 127 -14.07 3.70 5.65
#